data_AF-A0A660ZW45-F1
#
_entry.id   AF-A0A660ZW45-F1
#
_cell.length_a   1.000
_cell.length_b   1.000
_cell.length_c   1.000
_cell.angle_alpha   90.00
_cell.angle_beta   90.00
_cell.angle_gamma   90.00
#
_symmetry.space_group_name_H-M   'P 1'
#
loop_
_entity.id
_entity.type
_entity.pdbx_description
1 polymer ?
#
loop_
_entity_poly.entity_id
_entity_poly.type
_entity_poly.pdbx_seq_one_letter_code
_entity_poly.pdbx_strand_id
1 'polypeptide(L)'
;MRILLPLILSFVLASGAIAAEQDWTFLPIEDIGALEFLQEHPDYDGRGVIVAVFDTGVDMTIPGLGTTTQGLTKVIDVRDFTGQGDVELEKAEYTDDGHLQVADGIVLEGLGELALQPSNEHRIWTGVFDEARFLNSDGVNDLDDNGSSGYRWGVVVFASDRAQVASVLGVGKGVEMRRQ
;
A
#
# COMPACT_ATOMS: atom_id res chain seq x y z
N MET A 1 62.39 32.31 16.05
CA MET A 1 61.11 32.27 16.76
C MET A 1 60.33 31.07 16.23
N ARG A 2 60.31 29.94 16.96
CA ARG A 2 59.65 28.68 16.55
C ARG A 2 58.19 28.76 16.98
N ILE A 3 57.26 28.79 16.03
CA ILE A 3 55.83 28.71 16.32
C ILE A 3 55.42 27.25 16.12
N LEU A 4 55.12 26.56 17.22
CA LEU A 4 54.52 25.22 17.23
C LEU A 4 53.05 25.35 16.79
N LEU A 5 52.66 24.64 15.74
CA LEU A 5 51.26 24.47 15.33
C LEU A 5 50.75 23.14 15.94
N PRO A 6 49.65 23.11 16.70
CA PRO A 6 49.14 21.84 17.22
C PRO A 6 48.41 21.07 16.12
N LEU A 7 48.84 19.84 15.91
CA LEU A 7 48.19 18.87 15.03
C LEU A 7 46.89 18.40 15.72
N ILE A 8 45.74 18.92 15.29
CA ILE A 8 44.43 18.41 15.74
C ILE A 8 44.15 17.14 14.93
N LEU A 9 44.31 15.99 15.59
CA LEU A 9 43.97 14.69 15.04
C LEU A 9 42.44 14.52 15.11
N SER A 10 41.75 14.85 14.02
CA SER A 10 40.32 14.58 13.87
C SER A 10 40.10 13.08 13.72
N PHE A 11 39.55 12.46 14.77
CA PHE A 11 39.10 11.07 14.74
C PHE A 11 37.84 11.01 13.86
N VAL A 12 37.98 10.57 12.61
CA VAL A 12 36.84 10.22 11.77
C VAL A 12 36.26 8.93 12.34
N LEU A 13 35.19 9.06 13.12
CA LEU A 13 34.32 7.94 13.45
C LEU A 13 33.72 7.44 12.13
N ALA A 14 34.30 6.38 11.58
CA ALA A 14 33.65 5.57 10.57
C ALA A 14 32.34 5.09 11.22
N SER A 15 31.24 5.68 10.81
CA SER A 15 29.90 5.22 11.19
C SER A 15 29.75 3.87 10.50
N GLY A 16 30.11 2.79 11.22
CA GLY A 16 29.75 1.45 10.82
C GLY A 16 28.24 1.44 10.67
N ALA A 17 27.78 1.18 9.45
CA ALA A 17 26.37 0.93 9.22
C ALA A 17 25.96 -0.14 10.23
N ILE A 18 25.08 0.24 11.16
CA ILE A 18 24.40 -0.73 12.01
C ILE A 18 23.57 -1.55 11.03
N ALA A 19 24.10 -2.72 10.66
CA ALA A 19 23.30 -3.75 10.03
C ALA A 19 22.17 -4.00 11.02
N ALA A 20 20.95 -3.63 10.61
CA ALA A 20 19.79 -3.81 11.45
C ALA A 20 19.68 -5.29 11.78
N GLU A 21 19.90 -5.64 13.05
CA GLU A 21 19.65 -6.97 13.58
C GLU A 21 18.14 -7.16 13.53
N GLN A 22 17.68 -7.80 12.46
CA GLN A 22 16.29 -8.11 12.23
C GLN A 22 16.15 -9.62 12.46
N ASP A 23 15.79 -9.98 13.69
CA ASP A 23 15.67 -11.37 14.15
C ASP A 23 14.43 -12.02 13.53
N TRP A 24 14.54 -12.34 12.24
CA TRP A 24 13.52 -13.07 11.49
C TRP A 24 13.64 -14.56 11.81
N THR A 25 13.14 -14.96 12.99
CA THR A 25 13.27 -16.33 13.51
C THR A 25 12.55 -17.40 12.67
N PHE A 26 11.84 -17.01 11.62
CA PHE A 26 11.12 -17.91 10.71
C PHE A 26 11.91 -18.31 9.46
N LEU A 27 13.03 -17.65 9.16
CA LEU A 27 13.86 -17.99 8.01
C LEU A 27 15.16 -18.66 8.49
N PRO A 28 15.47 -19.90 8.06
CA PRO A 28 16.67 -20.61 8.48
C PRO A 28 17.92 -20.11 7.74
N ILE A 29 18.16 -18.79 7.73
CA ILE A 29 19.22 -18.13 6.95
C ILE A 29 20.64 -18.54 7.37
N GLU A 30 20.82 -18.90 8.65
CA GLU A 30 22.07 -19.44 9.16
C GLU A 30 22.25 -20.91 8.73
N ASP A 31 21.22 -21.74 8.90
CA ASP A 31 21.27 -23.17 8.58
C ASP A 31 21.52 -23.44 7.09
N ILE A 32 21.00 -22.59 6.20
CA ILE A 32 21.24 -22.70 4.75
C ILE A 32 22.55 -22.04 4.29
N GLY A 33 23.32 -21.45 5.21
CA GLY A 33 24.59 -20.76 4.91
C GLY A 33 24.44 -19.41 4.19
N ALA A 34 23.21 -18.87 4.09
CA ALA A 34 22.98 -17.59 3.40
C ALA A 34 23.64 -16.42 4.12
N LEU A 35 23.69 -16.46 5.46
CA LEU A 35 24.35 -15.43 6.25
C LEU A 35 25.87 -15.41 6.01
N GLU A 36 26.52 -16.58 6.04
CA GLU A 36 27.96 -16.72 5.75
C GLU A 36 28.29 -16.26 4.33
N PHE A 37 27.49 -16.67 3.35
CA PHE A 37 27.63 -16.25 1.96
C PHE A 37 27.58 -14.72 1.79
N LEU A 38 26.65 -14.04 2.48
CA LEU A 38 26.55 -12.58 2.43
C LEU A 38 27.71 -11.88 3.16
N GLN A 39 28.27 -12.49 4.20
CA GLN A 39 29.46 -11.96 4.87
C GLN A 39 30.70 -12.02 3.96
N GLU A 40 30.86 -13.11 3.20
CA GLU A 40 31.95 -13.28 2.23
C GLU A 40 31.75 -12.44 0.96
N HIS A 41 30.49 -12.18 0.59
CA HIS A 41 30.11 -11.41 -0.60
C HIS A 41 29.10 -10.29 -0.27
N PRO A 42 29.53 -9.19 0.38
CA PRO A 42 28.62 -8.14 0.88
C PRO A 42 27.76 -7.44 -0.17
N ASP A 43 28.18 -7.47 -1.43
CA ASP A 43 27.44 -6.85 -2.54
C ASP A 43 26.44 -7.81 -3.22
N TYR A 44 26.35 -9.06 -2.77
CA TYR A 44 25.54 -10.12 -3.38
C TYR A 44 24.19 -10.25 -2.64
N ASP A 45 23.64 -9.13 -2.21
CA ASP A 45 22.41 -9.00 -1.42
C ASP A 45 21.13 -8.91 -2.28
N GLY A 46 21.23 -9.24 -3.56
CA GLY A 46 20.12 -9.19 -4.52
C GLY A 46 19.89 -7.80 -5.16
N ARG A 47 20.73 -6.80 -4.87
CA ARG A 47 20.63 -5.48 -5.53
C ARG A 47 20.66 -5.61 -7.06
N GLY A 48 19.78 -4.86 -7.74
CA GLY A 48 19.65 -4.89 -9.20
C GLY A 48 18.91 -6.11 -9.76
N VAL A 49 18.42 -7.02 -8.92
CA VAL A 49 17.60 -8.17 -9.32
C VAL A 49 16.13 -7.89 -8.98
N ILE A 50 15.24 -8.22 -9.92
CA ILE A 50 13.78 -8.18 -9.72
C ILE A 50 13.29 -9.62 -9.59
N VAL A 51 12.52 -9.89 -8.54
CA VAL A 51 11.87 -11.19 -8.30
C VAL A 51 10.36 -10.99 -8.43
N ALA A 52 9.72 -11.80 -9.28
CA ALA A 52 8.26 -11.89 -9.34
C ALA A 52 7.80 -13.07 -8.47
N VAL A 53 6.82 -12.82 -7.59
CA VAL A 53 6.22 -13.83 -6.71
C VAL A 53 4.79 -14.07 -7.16
N PHE A 54 4.46 -15.32 -7.47
CA PHE A 54 3.11 -15.76 -7.81
C PHE A 54 2.57 -16.56 -6.63
N ASP A 55 1.76 -15.90 -5.80
CA ASP A 55 1.19 -16.45 -4.57
C ASP A 55 -0.23 -15.89 -4.38
N THR A 56 -0.86 -16.15 -3.22
CA THR A 56 -2.20 -15.68 -2.86
C THR A 56 -2.24 -14.20 -2.47
N GLY A 57 -1.08 -13.58 -2.22
CA GLY A 57 -0.96 -12.18 -1.85
C GLY A 57 0.27 -11.91 -0.98
N VAL A 58 0.49 -10.64 -0.63
CA VAL A 58 1.57 -10.23 0.28
C VAL A 58 1.14 -9.02 1.09
N ASP A 59 1.38 -9.05 2.41
CA ASP A 59 1.29 -7.85 3.24
C ASP A 59 2.60 -7.05 3.10
N MET A 60 2.55 -5.97 2.32
CA MET A 60 3.72 -5.10 2.10
C MET A 60 4.07 -4.23 3.31
N THR A 61 3.21 -4.18 4.32
CA THR A 61 3.41 -3.34 5.51
C THR A 61 4.31 -4.01 6.55
N ILE A 62 4.60 -5.30 6.40
CA ILE A 62 5.49 -6.00 7.32
C ILE A 62 6.90 -5.39 7.27
N PRO A 63 7.60 -5.35 8.42
CA PRO A 63 9.01 -4.95 8.43
C PRO A 63 9.82 -5.77 7.41
N GLY A 64 10.85 -5.18 6.81
CA GLY A 64 11.70 -5.88 5.85
C GLY A 64 11.17 -5.94 4.41
N LEU A 65 9.91 -5.58 4.14
CA LEU A 65 9.37 -5.37 2.78
C LEU A 65 9.27 -3.89 2.36
N GLY A 66 9.58 -2.95 3.25
CA GLY A 66 9.56 -1.52 2.93
C GLY A 66 10.68 -1.09 1.97
N THR A 67 11.94 -1.31 2.36
CA THR A 67 13.12 -0.81 1.62
C THR A 67 14.16 -1.89 1.35
N THR A 68 14.90 -1.73 0.26
CA THR A 68 16.09 -2.52 -0.08
C THR A 68 17.29 -2.07 0.77
N THR A 69 18.40 -2.82 0.70
CA THR A 69 19.69 -2.45 1.30
C THR A 69 20.25 -1.13 0.76
N GLN A 70 19.79 -0.69 -0.41
CA GLN A 70 20.16 0.59 -1.03
C GLN A 70 19.19 1.73 -0.67
N GLY A 71 18.24 1.50 0.24
CA GLY A 71 17.25 2.51 0.66
C GLY A 71 16.15 2.78 -0.37
N LEU A 72 16.09 1.99 -1.45
CA LEU A 72 15.03 2.09 -2.47
C LEU A 72 13.77 1.32 -2.03
N THR A 73 12.60 1.69 -2.56
CA THR A 73 11.35 0.91 -2.37
C THR A 73 11.55 -0.54 -2.82
N LYS A 74 11.21 -1.50 -1.97
CA LYS A 74 11.45 -2.93 -2.24
C LYS A 74 10.33 -3.60 -3.03
N VAL A 75 9.06 -3.33 -2.71
CA VAL A 75 7.92 -3.80 -3.51
C VAL A 75 7.52 -2.70 -4.49
N ILE A 76 7.76 -2.96 -5.78
CA ILE A 76 7.58 -1.98 -6.86
C ILE A 76 6.28 -2.16 -7.64
N ASP A 77 5.65 -3.33 -7.55
CA ASP A 77 4.36 -3.62 -8.19
C ASP A 77 3.64 -4.74 -7.45
N VAL A 78 2.31 -4.72 -7.50
CA VAL A 78 1.40 -5.75 -6.99
C VAL A 78 0.21 -5.87 -7.92
N ARG A 79 -0.14 -7.10 -8.28
CA ARG A 79 -1.25 -7.37 -9.18
C ARG A 79 -2.09 -8.54 -8.67
N ASP A 80 -3.39 -8.28 -8.50
CA ASP A 80 -4.39 -9.33 -8.45
C ASP A 80 -4.74 -9.76 -9.89
N PHE A 81 -4.58 -11.05 -10.19
CA PHE A 81 -4.93 -11.64 -11.48
C PHE A 81 -6.27 -12.38 -11.46
N THR A 82 -6.93 -12.48 -10.29
CA THR A 82 -8.20 -13.18 -10.13
C THR A 82 -9.38 -12.31 -10.56
N GLY A 83 -9.27 -10.98 -10.41
CA GLY A 83 -10.38 -10.05 -10.62
C GLY A 83 -11.45 -10.10 -9.54
N GLN A 84 -11.23 -10.84 -8.44
CA GLN A 84 -12.21 -10.94 -7.35
C GLN A 84 -12.47 -9.57 -6.70
N GLY A 85 -11.44 -8.73 -6.64
CA GLY A 85 -11.52 -7.34 -6.16
C GLY A 85 -12.11 -6.33 -7.15
N ASP A 86 -12.41 -6.71 -8.39
CA ASP A 86 -12.84 -5.76 -9.42
C ASP A 86 -14.26 -5.23 -9.15
N VAL A 87 -14.41 -3.91 -9.19
CA VAL A 87 -15.73 -3.25 -9.09
C VAL A 87 -16.04 -2.57 -10.41
N GLU A 88 -17.09 -3.04 -11.09
CA GLU A 88 -17.61 -2.35 -12.26
C GLU A 88 -18.25 -1.03 -11.83
N LEU A 89 -17.79 0.07 -12.44
CA LEU A 89 -18.20 1.42 -12.09
C LEU A 89 -19.06 2.03 -13.19
N GLU A 90 -20.23 2.51 -12.81
CA GLU A 90 -21.14 3.26 -13.67
C GLU A 90 -21.16 4.73 -13.26
N LYS A 91 -21.37 5.64 -14.21
CA LYS A 91 -21.51 7.06 -13.90
C LYS A 91 -22.79 7.26 -13.08
N ALA A 92 -22.67 7.98 -11.97
CA ALA A 92 -23.79 8.28 -11.09
C ALA A 92 -24.10 9.78 -11.05
N GLU A 93 -25.35 10.09 -10.75
CA GLU A 93 -25.86 11.44 -10.50
C GLU A 93 -26.74 11.38 -9.25
N TYR A 94 -26.81 12.49 -8.51
CA TYR A 94 -27.72 12.58 -7.37
C TYR A 94 -29.16 12.51 -7.83
N THR A 95 -29.98 11.75 -7.11
CA THR A 95 -31.45 11.79 -7.25
C THR A 95 -32.00 13.10 -6.70
N ASP A 96 -33.26 13.41 -7.01
CA ASP A 96 -33.95 14.59 -6.49
C ASP A 96 -33.99 14.61 -4.94
N ASP A 97 -33.96 13.44 -4.33
CA ASP A 97 -33.96 13.24 -2.87
C ASP A 97 -32.55 13.30 -2.24
N GLY A 98 -31.50 13.56 -3.04
CA GLY A 98 -30.13 13.75 -2.54
C GLY A 98 -29.34 12.46 -2.30
N HIS A 99 -29.76 11.34 -2.89
CA HIS A 99 -29.08 10.05 -2.79
C HIS A 99 -28.30 9.72 -4.06
N LEU A 100 -27.32 8.82 -3.96
CA LEU A 100 -26.74 8.18 -5.15
C LEU A 100 -27.38 6.80 -5.34
N GLN A 101 -27.93 6.58 -6.53
CA GLN A 101 -28.42 5.26 -6.91
C GLN A 101 -27.27 4.44 -7.52
N VAL A 102 -27.19 3.19 -7.11
CA VAL A 102 -26.22 2.21 -7.59
C VAL A 102 -26.96 1.15 -8.40
N ALA A 103 -26.22 0.39 -9.22
CA ALA A 103 -26.73 -0.81 -9.87
C ALA A 103 -27.48 -1.73 -8.88
N ASP A 104 -28.48 -2.44 -9.39
CA ASP A 104 -29.36 -3.36 -8.64
C ASP A 104 -30.23 -2.71 -7.54
N GLY A 105 -30.42 -1.40 -7.59
CA GLY A 105 -31.36 -0.69 -6.71
C GLY A 105 -30.82 -0.40 -5.31
N ILE A 106 -29.52 -0.60 -5.09
CA ILE A 106 -28.84 -0.14 -3.87
C ILE A 106 -28.82 1.38 -3.86
N VAL A 107 -29.13 1.98 -2.71
CA VAL A 107 -29.10 3.43 -2.50
C VAL A 107 -28.00 3.74 -1.48
N LEU A 108 -27.14 4.71 -1.82
CA LEU A 108 -26.12 5.21 -0.90
C LEU A 108 -26.64 6.45 -0.17
N GLU A 109 -26.70 6.35 1.15
CA GLU A 109 -27.12 7.41 2.07
C GLU A 109 -25.96 7.84 2.99
N GLY A 110 -26.13 8.94 3.71
CA GLY A 110 -25.11 9.43 4.66
C GLY A 110 -23.85 10.02 4.03
N LEU A 111 -23.86 10.26 2.71
CA LEU A 111 -22.72 10.85 1.98
C LEU A 111 -22.32 12.25 2.51
N GLY A 112 -23.26 12.97 3.14
CA GLY A 112 -22.99 14.24 3.81
C GLY A 112 -22.11 14.15 5.05
N GLU A 113 -21.97 12.96 5.66
CA GLU A 113 -21.10 12.73 6.82
C GLU A 113 -19.65 12.43 6.41
N LEU A 114 -19.39 12.25 5.11
CA LEU A 114 -18.03 12.06 4.62
C LEU A 114 -17.22 13.35 4.80
N ALA A 115 -15.99 13.20 5.31
CA ALA A 115 -15.07 14.32 5.46
C ALA A 115 -14.76 15.02 4.13
N LEU A 116 -14.88 14.28 3.01
CA LEU A 116 -14.90 14.81 1.67
C LEU A 116 -16.13 14.27 0.95
N GLN A 117 -16.95 15.17 0.42
CA GLN A 117 -18.24 14.80 -0.18
C GLN A 117 -18.14 14.76 -1.71
N PRO A 118 -18.85 13.84 -2.38
CA PRO A 118 -19.04 13.89 -3.82
C PRO A 118 -19.74 15.19 -4.23
N SER A 119 -19.22 15.85 -5.26
CA SER A 119 -19.81 17.07 -5.84
C SER A 119 -20.22 16.83 -7.28
N ASN A 120 -21.36 17.39 -7.68
CA ASN A 120 -21.84 17.39 -9.06
C ASN A 120 -20.94 18.19 -10.02
N GLU A 121 -20.00 18.99 -9.51
CA GLU A 121 -18.99 19.67 -10.32
C GLU A 121 -17.94 18.69 -10.88
N HIS A 122 -17.86 17.50 -10.29
CA HIS A 122 -16.94 16.45 -10.69
C HIS A 122 -17.69 15.19 -11.09
N ARG A 123 -16.97 14.26 -11.70
CA ARG A 123 -17.53 12.96 -12.04
C ARG A 123 -17.66 12.12 -10.78
N ILE A 124 -18.82 11.50 -10.65
CA ILE A 124 -19.15 10.53 -9.62
C ILE A 124 -19.43 9.21 -10.33
N TRP A 125 -18.92 8.14 -9.74
CA TRP A 125 -19.17 6.78 -10.15
C TRP A 125 -19.63 5.96 -8.97
N THR A 126 -20.46 4.98 -9.26
CA THR A 126 -20.89 4.00 -8.27
C THR A 126 -20.75 2.59 -8.81
N GLY A 127 -20.55 1.63 -7.93
CA GLY A 127 -20.52 0.22 -8.28
C GLY A 127 -20.98 -0.64 -7.11
N VAL A 128 -21.09 -1.94 -7.34
CA VAL A 128 -21.41 -2.90 -6.29
C VAL A 128 -20.26 -3.87 -6.11
N PHE A 129 -19.87 -4.05 -4.87
CA PHE A 129 -18.96 -5.09 -4.45
C PHE A 129 -19.74 -6.19 -3.75
N ASP A 130 -19.48 -7.44 -4.11
CA ASP A 130 -20.26 -8.59 -3.65
C ASP A 130 -19.36 -9.55 -2.88
N GLU A 131 -19.68 -9.77 -1.63
CA GLU A 131 -18.98 -10.68 -0.72
C GLU A 131 -18.95 -12.11 -1.23
N ALA A 132 -20.01 -12.53 -1.93
CA ALA A 132 -20.14 -13.88 -2.44
C ALA A 132 -19.00 -14.24 -3.42
N ARG A 133 -18.31 -13.25 -4.00
CA ARG A 133 -17.13 -13.48 -4.86
C ARG A 133 -15.97 -14.14 -4.12
N PHE A 134 -15.96 -14.06 -2.80
CA PHE A 134 -14.94 -14.61 -1.93
C PHE A 134 -15.36 -15.91 -1.24
N LEU A 135 -16.51 -16.51 -1.60
CA LEU A 135 -17.00 -17.76 -0.99
C LEU A 135 -15.97 -18.90 -1.01
N ASN A 136 -15.09 -18.93 -2.02
CA ASN A 136 -14.04 -19.94 -2.17
C ASN A 136 -12.65 -19.44 -1.75
N SER A 137 -12.57 -18.30 -1.06
CA SER A 137 -11.33 -17.74 -0.53
C SER A 137 -11.21 -18.10 0.95
N ASP A 138 -10.18 -18.86 1.30
CA ASP A 138 -9.96 -19.28 2.68
C ASP A 138 -9.65 -18.06 3.57
N GLY A 139 -10.50 -17.82 4.58
CA GLY A 139 -10.29 -16.80 5.61
C GLY A 139 -10.61 -15.36 5.22
N VAL A 140 -11.14 -15.10 4.02
CA VAL A 140 -11.49 -13.73 3.55
C VAL A 140 -12.85 -13.74 2.87
N ASN A 141 -13.88 -14.25 3.53
CA ASN A 141 -15.24 -14.38 2.96
C ASN A 141 -16.32 -13.64 3.76
N ASP A 142 -15.94 -12.99 4.87
CA ASP A 142 -16.79 -12.18 5.73
C ASP A 142 -16.04 -10.86 5.95
N LEU A 143 -16.26 -9.86 5.09
CA LEU A 143 -15.42 -8.67 5.00
C LEU A 143 -15.73 -7.63 6.07
N ASP A 144 -16.89 -7.73 6.71
CA ASP A 144 -17.30 -6.85 7.81
C ASP A 144 -17.41 -7.59 9.15
N ASP A 145 -16.88 -8.81 9.24
CA ASP A 145 -16.79 -9.66 10.43
C ASP A 145 -18.15 -9.87 11.13
N ASN A 146 -19.24 -9.91 10.37
CA ASN A 146 -20.60 -9.99 10.91
C ASN A 146 -21.14 -11.44 11.00
N GLY A 147 -20.38 -12.42 10.51
CA GLY A 147 -20.70 -13.84 10.51
C GLY A 147 -21.50 -14.32 9.29
N SER A 148 -21.64 -13.51 8.24
CA SER A 148 -22.37 -13.86 7.01
C SER A 148 -21.63 -13.36 5.77
N SER A 149 -21.60 -14.18 4.72
CA SER A 149 -20.75 -14.02 3.52
C SER A 149 -21.53 -13.73 2.23
N GLY A 150 -22.60 -12.95 2.34
CA GLY A 150 -23.56 -12.72 1.26
C GLY A 150 -23.97 -11.26 1.08
N TYR A 151 -23.25 -10.33 1.71
CA TYR A 151 -23.57 -8.92 1.62
C TYR A 151 -23.09 -8.32 0.31
N ARG A 152 -23.79 -7.27 -0.07
CA ARG A 152 -23.46 -6.44 -1.22
C ARG A 152 -23.26 -5.02 -0.70
N TRP A 153 -22.12 -4.44 -1.05
CA TRP A 153 -21.76 -3.10 -0.63
C TRP A 153 -21.75 -2.17 -1.83
N GLY A 154 -22.43 -1.04 -1.70
CA GLY A 154 -22.31 0.03 -2.68
C GLY A 154 -20.98 0.74 -2.50
N VAL A 155 -20.27 0.94 -3.60
CA VAL A 155 -19.02 1.68 -3.68
C VAL A 155 -19.30 3.01 -4.37
N VAL A 156 -18.76 4.11 -3.83
CA VAL A 156 -18.75 5.41 -4.49
C VAL A 156 -17.31 5.83 -4.76
N VAL A 157 -17.05 6.26 -5.98
CA VAL A 157 -15.77 6.84 -6.42
C VAL A 157 -16.07 8.21 -6.98
N PHE A 158 -15.37 9.23 -6.51
CA PHE A 158 -15.58 10.59 -6.99
C PHE A 158 -14.26 11.37 -7.04
N ALA A 159 -14.20 12.34 -7.93
CA ALA A 159 -13.11 13.29 -7.98
C ALA A 159 -13.42 14.53 -7.14
N SER A 160 -12.37 15.19 -6.64
CA SER A 160 -12.44 16.43 -5.90
C SER A 160 -11.17 17.25 -6.14
N ASP A 161 -11.22 18.53 -5.80
CA ASP A 161 -10.08 19.42 -5.87
C ASP A 161 -8.93 18.92 -5.00
N ARG A 162 -7.73 18.86 -5.59
CA ARG A 162 -6.51 18.37 -4.93
C ARG A 162 -6.22 19.08 -3.61
N ALA A 163 -6.50 20.38 -3.52
CA ALA A 163 -6.30 21.15 -2.30
C ALA A 163 -7.23 20.68 -1.16
N GLN A 164 -8.49 20.35 -1.49
CA GLN A 164 -9.46 19.83 -0.53
C GLN A 164 -9.07 18.43 -0.07
N VAL A 165 -8.73 17.53 -1.01
CA VAL A 165 -8.23 16.18 -0.71
C VAL A 165 -7.03 16.24 0.24
N ALA A 166 -6.06 17.12 -0.04
CA ALA A 166 -4.88 17.29 0.81
C ALA A 166 -5.20 17.85 2.20
N SER A 167 -6.20 18.73 2.34
CA SER A 167 -6.62 19.24 3.65
C SER A 167 -7.31 18.18 4.50
N VAL A 168 -7.99 17.21 3.89
CA VAL A 168 -8.73 16.15 4.59
C VAL A 168 -7.84 14.94 4.87
N LEU A 169 -7.12 14.44 3.87
CA LEU A 169 -6.33 13.20 3.95
C LEU A 169 -4.84 13.43 4.28
N GLY A 170 -4.35 14.66 4.10
CA GLY A 170 -2.94 15.00 4.22
C GLY A 170 -2.19 14.95 2.88
N VAL A 171 -1.17 15.81 2.75
CA VAL A 171 -0.35 15.88 1.53
C VAL A 171 0.46 14.59 1.35
N GLY A 172 0.43 14.03 0.16
CA GLY A 172 1.20 12.83 -0.20
C GLY A 172 0.66 11.53 0.39
N LYS A 173 -0.55 11.55 0.96
CA LYS A 173 -1.27 10.35 1.37
C LYS A 173 -2.13 9.86 0.20
N GLY A 174 -1.88 8.64 -0.27
CA GLY A 174 -2.56 8.02 -1.40
C GLY A 174 -1.69 7.85 -2.65
N VAL A 175 -2.28 7.31 -3.72
CA VAL A 175 -1.59 7.11 -5.00
C VAL A 175 -1.69 8.37 -5.85
N GLU A 176 -0.56 8.93 -6.27
CA GLU A 176 -0.54 10.06 -7.18
C GLU A 176 -0.55 9.59 -8.64
N MET A 177 -1.64 9.88 -9.37
CA MET A 177 -1.57 9.81 -10.83
C MET A 177 -0.65 10.92 -11.35
N ARG A 178 0.51 10.53 -11.86
CA ARG A 178 1.40 11.41 -12.63
C ARG A 178 1.19 11.12 -14.11
N ARG A 179 0.83 12.14 -14.90
CA ARG A 179 1.01 12.04 -16.35
C ARG A 179 2.50 12.16 -16.63
N GLN A 180 3.06 11.14 -17.28
CA GLN A 180 4.31 11.27 -18.03
C GLN A 180 4.00 11.81 -19.42
#